data_AF-B9WL65-F1
#
_entry.id   AF-B9WL65-F1
#
_cell.length_a   1.000
_cell.length_b   1.000
_cell.length_c   1.000
_cell.angle_alpha   90.00
_cell.angle_beta   90.00
_cell.angle_gamma   90.00
#
_symmetry.space_group_name_H-M   'P 1'
#
loop_
_entity.id
_entity.type
_entity.pdbx_description
1 polymer ?
#
loop_
_entity_poly.entity_id
_entity_poly.type
_entity_poly.pdbx_seq_one_letter_code
_entity_poly.pdbx_strand_id
1 'polypeptide(L)'
;MKPKLSITIMMNKKKLSQTISKYFANTIGFSCRITPAPNTSLELDYLLQNFQKLAPLDNFQTSSDSIRDHDHHDYHHHQNGFFINAIYNPCQNESWFKLIKLDENHQLFKQIDNKLINNYNNNNNNNNNNNQTIKNDFIKILTSLVAIPRYSYIENNQQFQNYKLQLRFDHNLQRSITNYKGKYNLTTSTIDNPFISIINNKNDKNGKDDEVQIDYEKLRVNLRHNFQKFHKFDKIEIITNPNRLINKLK
;
A
#
# COMPACT_ATOMS: atom_id res chain seq x y z
N MET A 1 -9.16 45.98 36.88
CA MET A 1 -9.69 44.87 36.05
C MET A 1 -9.31 45.14 34.59
N LYS A 2 -8.54 44.26 33.96
CA LYS A 2 -8.24 44.33 32.51
C LYS A 2 -9.12 43.30 31.80
N PRO A 3 -9.81 43.63 30.69
CA PRO A 3 -10.53 42.63 29.94
C PRO A 3 -9.54 41.73 29.20
N LYS A 4 -9.66 40.41 29.39
CA LYS A 4 -8.97 39.39 28.60
C LYS A 4 -9.67 39.33 27.23
N LEU A 5 -8.99 39.78 26.17
CA LEU A 5 -9.39 39.45 24.80
C LEU A 5 -9.13 37.95 24.59
N SER A 6 -10.20 37.17 24.52
CA SER A 6 -10.15 35.79 24.03
C SER A 6 -10.09 35.83 22.50
N ILE A 7 -8.88 35.74 21.94
CA ILE A 7 -8.70 35.49 20.50
C ILE A 7 -9.08 34.03 20.25
N THR A 8 -10.31 33.80 19.82
CA THR A 8 -10.71 32.52 19.24
C THR A 8 -10.12 32.47 17.84
N ILE A 9 -9.01 31.74 17.67
CA ILE A 9 -8.48 31.43 16.35
C ILE A 9 -9.46 30.45 15.69
N MET A 10 -10.42 30.98 14.94
CA MET A 10 -11.20 30.19 13.99
C MET A 10 -10.24 29.70 12.90
N MET A 11 -9.76 28.46 13.03
CA MET A 11 -9.12 27.78 11.90
C MET A 11 -10.17 27.58 10.81
N ASN A 12 -10.22 28.52 9.86
CA ASN A 12 -10.99 28.38 8.63
C ASN A 12 -10.48 27.15 7.87
N LYS A 13 -11.21 26.04 7.95
CA LYS A 13 -11.07 24.91 7.02
C LYS A 13 -11.41 25.44 5.62
N LYS A 14 -10.40 25.93 4.88
CA LYS A 14 -10.56 26.32 3.47
C LYS A 14 -11.21 25.14 2.74
N LYS A 15 -12.42 25.35 2.22
CA LYS A 15 -13.14 24.36 1.42
C LYS A 15 -12.29 24.09 0.18
N LEU A 16 -11.89 22.83 -0.04
CA LEU A 16 -11.21 22.42 -1.27
C LEU A 16 -12.01 22.89 -2.49
N SER A 17 -11.32 23.25 -3.57
CA SER A 17 -11.99 23.46 -4.85
C SER A 17 -12.69 22.17 -5.28
N GLN A 18 -13.79 22.28 -6.03
CA GLN A 18 -14.53 21.12 -6.51
C GLN A 18 -13.64 20.15 -7.30
N THR A 19 -12.68 20.67 -8.06
CA THR A 19 -11.69 19.88 -8.81
C THR A 19 -10.81 19.04 -7.88
N ILE A 20 -10.24 19.66 -6.83
CA ILE A 20 -9.38 18.96 -5.87
C ILE A 20 -10.21 17.93 -5.07
N SER A 21 -11.44 18.27 -4.69
CA SER A 21 -12.35 17.32 -4.04
C SER A 21 -12.69 16.12 -4.91
N LYS A 22 -12.96 16.33 -6.21
CA LYS A 22 -13.23 15.24 -7.17
C LYS A 22 -12.02 14.34 -7.37
N TYR A 23 -10.81 14.92 -7.44
CA TYR A 23 -9.57 14.14 -7.51
C TYR A 23 -9.43 13.22 -6.28
N PHE A 24 -9.42 13.79 -5.07
CA PHE A 24 -9.23 13.01 -3.84
C PHE A 24 -10.41 12.09 -3.50
N ALA A 25 -11.58 12.25 -4.14
CA ALA A 25 -12.71 11.35 -3.94
C ALA A 25 -12.39 9.92 -4.38
N ASN A 26 -11.51 9.74 -5.38
CA ASN A 26 -11.12 8.41 -5.89
C ASN A 26 -9.72 7.99 -5.47
N THR A 27 -8.97 8.89 -4.84
CA THR A 27 -7.62 8.64 -4.36
C THR A 27 -7.60 7.74 -3.12
N ILE A 28 -6.56 6.91 -3.02
CA ILE A 28 -6.26 6.08 -1.86
C ILE A 28 -4.81 6.33 -1.47
N GLY A 29 -4.61 6.84 -0.25
CA GLY A 29 -3.30 6.90 0.37
C GLY A 29 -2.97 5.57 1.01
N PHE A 30 -1.71 5.19 0.89
CA PHE A 30 -1.13 4.00 1.45
C PHE A 30 0.16 4.40 2.17
N SER A 31 0.33 3.97 3.40
CA SER A 31 1.58 4.12 4.12
C SER A 31 1.95 2.76 4.69
N CYS A 32 3.20 2.33 4.49
CA CYS A 32 3.66 1.11 5.13
C CYS A 32 5.07 1.22 5.68
N ARG A 33 5.28 0.60 6.84
CA ARG A 33 6.63 0.38 7.38
C ARG A 33 7.23 -0.86 6.76
N ILE A 34 8.42 -0.75 6.20
CA ILE A 34 9.16 -1.87 5.60
C ILE A 34 10.37 -2.27 6.46
N THR A 35 10.55 -3.58 6.62
CA THR A 35 11.64 -4.16 7.42
C THR A 35 12.24 -5.37 6.69
N PRO A 36 13.58 -5.42 6.46
CA PRO A 36 14.53 -4.36 6.77
C PRO A 36 14.31 -3.14 5.87
N ALA A 37 14.90 -2.00 6.25
CA ALA A 37 14.96 -0.84 5.37
C ALA A 37 15.73 -1.18 4.08
N PRO A 38 15.41 -0.53 2.96
CA PRO A 38 16.20 -0.64 1.74
C PRO A 38 17.53 0.08 1.94
N ASN A 39 18.61 -0.52 1.44
CA ASN A 39 19.97 -0.04 1.70
C ASN A 39 20.65 0.55 0.45
N THR A 40 20.01 0.47 -0.71
CA THR A 40 20.55 0.94 -1.99
C THR A 40 19.47 1.67 -2.79
N SER A 41 19.90 2.56 -3.70
CA SER A 41 19.00 3.21 -4.65
C SER A 41 18.31 2.21 -5.57
N LEU A 42 19.00 1.15 -6.01
CA LEU A 42 18.43 0.10 -6.85
C LEU A 42 17.29 -0.65 -6.15
N GLU A 43 17.41 -0.87 -4.83
CA GLU A 43 16.35 -1.48 -4.03
C GLU A 43 15.14 -0.56 -3.91
N LEU A 44 15.35 0.76 -3.84
CA LEU A 44 14.28 1.77 -3.89
C LEU A 44 13.61 1.84 -5.28
N ASP A 45 14.39 1.82 -6.35
CA ASP A 45 13.88 1.82 -7.72
C ASP A 45 13.04 0.56 -7.98
N TYR A 46 13.52 -0.59 -7.53
CA TYR A 46 12.78 -1.84 -7.58
C TYR A 46 11.46 -1.75 -6.79
N LEU A 47 11.46 -1.17 -5.59
CA LEU A 47 10.23 -0.94 -4.83
C LEU A 47 9.28 -0.03 -5.61
N LEU A 48 9.73 1.14 -6.06
CA LEU A 48 8.93 2.09 -6.83
C LEU A 48 8.28 1.43 -8.05
N GLN A 49 9.07 0.73 -8.87
CA GLN A 49 8.58 0.06 -10.09
C GLN A 49 7.49 -0.95 -9.77
N ASN A 50 7.63 -1.73 -8.69
CA ASN A 50 6.61 -2.72 -8.34
C ASN A 50 5.37 -2.10 -7.71
N PHE A 51 5.52 -1.05 -6.89
CA PHE A 51 4.38 -0.29 -6.38
C PHE A 51 3.57 0.35 -7.52
N GLN A 52 4.23 0.82 -8.59
CA GLN A 52 3.55 1.33 -9.79
C GLN A 52 2.74 0.27 -10.54
N LYS A 53 3.06 -1.02 -10.40
CA LYS A 53 2.30 -2.12 -11.02
C LYS A 53 0.96 -2.39 -10.32
N LEU A 54 0.80 -1.96 -9.07
CA LEU A 54 -0.42 -2.24 -8.29
C LEU A 54 -1.64 -1.45 -8.80
N ALA A 55 -1.43 -0.17 -9.12
CA ALA A 55 -2.42 0.76 -9.67
C ALA A 55 -1.70 2.06 -10.09
N PRO A 56 -2.35 2.98 -10.83
CA PRO A 56 -1.80 4.29 -11.09
C PRO A 56 -1.36 4.98 -9.80
N LEU A 57 -0.06 5.30 -9.76
CA LEU A 57 0.63 5.84 -8.60
C LEU A 57 0.97 7.31 -8.85
N ASP A 58 0.31 8.19 -8.10
CA ASP A 58 0.43 9.64 -8.20
C ASP A 58 1.59 10.19 -7.38
N ASN A 59 1.85 9.59 -6.23
CA ASN A 59 2.95 9.99 -5.37
C ASN A 59 3.58 8.74 -4.76
N PHE A 60 4.91 8.73 -4.69
CA PHE A 60 5.69 7.72 -3.96
C PHE A 60 6.81 8.44 -3.25
N GLN A 61 6.80 8.37 -1.93
CA GLN A 61 7.75 9.03 -1.05
C GLN A 61 8.23 8.04 -0.01
N THR A 62 9.50 8.17 0.37
CA THR A 62 10.07 7.41 1.46
C THR A 62 10.43 8.33 2.60
N SER A 63 10.11 7.93 3.82
CA SER A 63 10.51 8.65 5.03
C SER A 63 11.18 7.68 6.00
N SER A 64 12.27 8.13 6.60
CA SER A 64 12.92 7.41 7.69
C SER A 64 12.79 8.25 8.95
N ASP A 65 12.07 7.76 9.95
CA ASP A 65 12.07 8.37 11.26
C ASP A 65 13.30 7.84 12.01
N SER A 66 14.39 8.61 11.99
CA SER A 66 15.46 8.45 12.97
C SER A 66 15.05 9.21 14.21
N ILE A 67 14.93 8.53 15.36
CA ILE A 67 14.97 9.21 16.65
C ILE A 67 16.28 10.01 16.68
N ARG A 68 16.18 11.34 16.60
CA ARG A 68 17.15 12.20 17.26
C ARG A 68 16.58 12.41 18.64
N ASP A 69 17.06 11.61 19.59
CA ASP A 69 16.85 11.89 21.00
C ASP A 69 17.42 13.30 21.23
N HIS A 70 16.54 14.26 21.50
CA HIS A 70 16.68 15.27 22.53
C HIS A 70 15.44 16.17 22.46
N ASP A 71 14.69 16.15 23.56
CA ASP A 71 13.73 17.17 23.98
C ASP A 71 12.45 17.29 23.13
N HIS A 72 11.40 16.57 23.53
CA HIS A 72 10.12 17.18 23.95
C HIS A 72 9.09 16.10 24.35
N HIS A 73 8.44 16.34 25.48
CA HIS A 73 7.48 15.48 26.18
C HIS A 73 6.10 15.30 25.50
N ASP A 74 6.00 15.42 24.18
CA ASP A 74 4.72 15.29 23.49
C ASP A 74 4.44 13.84 23.05
N TYR A 75 3.28 13.35 23.50
CA TYR A 75 2.70 12.02 23.33
C TYR A 75 2.30 11.70 21.87
N HIS A 76 3.17 11.97 20.90
CA HIS A 76 3.00 11.46 19.55
C HIS A 76 3.86 10.21 19.39
N HIS A 77 3.21 9.06 19.19
CA HIS A 77 3.84 7.78 18.87
C HIS A 77 4.65 7.89 17.56
N HIS A 78 5.85 8.46 17.63
CA HIS A 78 6.83 8.41 16.54
C HIS A 78 7.15 6.93 16.29
N GLN A 79 6.74 6.46 15.11
CA GLN A 79 6.93 5.06 14.77
C GLN A 79 8.31 4.91 14.15
N ASN A 80 9.29 4.43 14.92
CA ASN A 80 10.63 4.17 14.39
C ASN A 80 10.55 3.21 13.18
N GLY A 81 11.25 3.57 12.10
CA GLY A 81 11.45 2.72 10.93
C GLY A 81 11.50 3.47 9.60
N PHE A 82 11.62 2.68 8.52
CA PHE A 82 11.56 3.18 7.15
C PHE A 82 10.15 2.97 6.60
N PHE A 83 9.57 4.02 6.02
CA PHE A 83 8.22 4.04 5.51
C PHE A 83 8.20 4.33 4.02
N ILE A 84 7.31 3.64 3.33
CA ILE A 84 6.82 4.01 1.99
C ILE A 84 5.47 4.67 2.17
N ASN A 85 5.33 5.87 1.62
CA ASN A 85 4.08 6.60 1.50
C ASN A 85 3.74 6.70 0.01
N ALA A 86 2.55 6.23 -0.35
CA ALA A 86 2.08 6.16 -1.71
C ALA A 86 0.67 6.77 -1.82
N ILE A 87 0.39 7.39 -2.96
CA ILE A 87 -0.94 7.86 -3.31
C ILE A 87 -1.34 7.23 -4.63
N TYR A 88 -2.43 6.48 -4.60
CA TYR A 88 -2.98 5.79 -5.75
C TYR A 88 -4.27 6.42 -6.22
N ASN A 89 -4.53 6.30 -7.52
CA ASN A 89 -5.83 6.60 -8.11
C ASN A 89 -6.31 5.42 -8.97
N PRO A 90 -6.82 4.35 -8.34
CA PRO A 90 -7.14 3.10 -9.03
C PRO A 90 -8.34 3.21 -9.98
N CYS A 91 -9.11 4.29 -9.92
CA CYS A 91 -10.24 4.54 -10.83
C CYS A 91 -9.82 5.25 -12.12
N GLN A 92 -8.54 5.50 -12.32
CA GLN A 92 -7.99 6.11 -13.54
C GLN A 92 -7.12 5.09 -14.28
N ASN A 93 -6.82 5.37 -15.55
CA ASN A 93 -5.91 4.53 -16.34
C ASN A 93 -4.44 4.95 -16.15
N GLU A 94 -4.20 6.20 -15.77
CA GLU A 94 -2.87 6.78 -15.62
C GLU A 94 -2.80 7.71 -14.40
N SER A 95 -1.58 7.95 -13.92
CA SER A 95 -1.34 8.93 -12.87
C SER A 95 -1.63 10.34 -13.36
N TRP A 96 -2.23 11.16 -12.52
CA TRP A 96 -2.47 12.58 -12.81
C TRP A 96 -1.16 13.36 -13.04
N PHE A 97 -0.05 12.91 -12.45
CA PHE A 97 1.26 13.54 -12.64
C PHE A 97 1.97 13.12 -13.93
N LYS A 98 1.55 12.02 -14.59
CA LYS A 98 1.96 11.75 -15.99
C LYS A 98 1.38 12.79 -16.95
N LEU A 99 0.15 13.25 -16.70
CA LEU A 99 -0.50 14.29 -17.51
C LEU A 99 0.15 15.69 -17.36
N ILE A 100 0.95 15.91 -16.31
CA ILE A 100 1.66 17.19 -16.07
C ILE A 100 3.06 17.19 -16.70
N LYS A 101 3.59 16.02 -17.12
CA LYS A 101 4.78 16.01 -18.00
C LYS A 101 4.32 16.35 -19.42
N LEU A 102 4.37 17.64 -19.75
CA LEU A 102 4.28 18.10 -21.14
C LEU A 102 5.35 17.41 -22.00
N ASP A 103 4.92 17.06 -23.20
CA ASP A 103 5.65 16.54 -24.36
C ASP A 103 7.17 16.49 -24.27
N GLU A 104 7.72 15.31 -24.55
CA GLU A 104 8.73 15.08 -25.58
C GLU A 104 8.90 13.57 -25.78
N ASN A 105 8.17 13.00 -26.73
CA ASN A 105 8.48 11.75 -27.43
C ASN A 105 8.66 10.45 -26.61
N HIS A 106 7.62 9.92 -25.96
CA HIS A 106 7.71 8.54 -25.45
C HIS A 106 6.51 7.64 -25.80
N GLN A 107 6.72 6.83 -26.84
CA GLN A 107 5.91 5.68 -27.24
C GLN A 107 6.01 4.48 -26.25
N LEU A 108 6.09 4.69 -24.92
CA LEU A 108 6.54 3.62 -24.01
C LEU A 108 5.46 2.91 -23.16
N PHE A 109 4.17 3.18 -23.33
CA PHE A 109 3.15 2.46 -22.56
C PHE A 109 1.91 2.11 -23.40
N LYS A 110 2.09 1.27 -24.42
CA LYS A 110 0.97 0.67 -25.17
C LYS A 110 0.50 -0.68 -24.62
N GLN A 111 1.01 -1.15 -23.49
CA GLN A 111 0.68 -2.48 -22.95
C GLN A 111 0.56 -2.47 -21.43
N ILE A 112 -0.45 -1.77 -20.91
CA ILE A 112 -0.98 -2.06 -19.58
C ILE A 112 -2.33 -2.74 -19.80
N ASP A 113 -2.46 -3.93 -19.22
CA ASP A 113 -3.34 -5.02 -19.63
C ASP A 113 -4.84 -4.70 -19.79
N ASN A 114 -5.37 -5.09 -20.96
CA ASN A 114 -6.79 -5.08 -21.33
C ASN A 114 -7.71 -5.94 -20.44
N LYS A 115 -7.18 -6.64 -19.42
CA LYS A 115 -7.97 -7.48 -18.52
C LYS A 115 -8.76 -6.70 -17.47
N LEU A 116 -8.30 -5.53 -17.05
CA LEU A 116 -9.09 -4.62 -16.21
C LEU A 116 -10.10 -3.81 -17.06
N ILE A 117 -9.76 -3.51 -18.31
CA ILE A 117 -10.50 -2.61 -19.20
C ILE A 117 -11.75 -3.27 -19.81
N ASN A 118 -11.73 -4.58 -20.08
CA ASN A 118 -12.88 -5.25 -20.73
C ASN A 118 -14.13 -5.35 -19.82
N ASN A 119 -13.99 -5.21 -18.50
CA ASN A 119 -15.15 -5.06 -17.60
C ASN A 119 -15.66 -3.60 -17.51
N TYR A 120 -14.90 -2.63 -18.00
CA TYR A 120 -15.17 -1.21 -17.82
C TYR A 120 -16.11 -0.62 -18.89
N ASN A 121 -16.17 -1.22 -20.08
CA ASN A 121 -16.86 -0.62 -21.24
C ASN A 121 -18.32 -1.04 -21.45
N ASN A 122 -18.92 -1.86 -20.58
CA ASN A 122 -20.25 -2.43 -20.85
C ASN A 122 -21.42 -1.93 -20.00
N ASN A 123 -21.32 -0.89 -19.16
CA ASN A 123 -22.49 -0.40 -18.40
C ASN A 123 -22.45 1.10 -18.06
N ASN A 124 -22.95 1.94 -18.96
CA ASN A 124 -22.92 3.40 -18.86
C ASN A 124 -24.04 4.04 -17.99
N ASN A 125 -24.59 3.34 -16.99
CA ASN A 125 -25.57 3.90 -16.05
C ASN A 125 -25.22 3.73 -14.56
N ASN A 126 -24.00 3.28 -14.19
CA ASN A 126 -23.62 3.02 -12.78
C ASN A 126 -22.16 3.40 -12.41
N ASN A 127 -21.61 4.49 -12.96
CA ASN A 127 -20.20 4.85 -12.78
C ASN A 127 -19.76 5.08 -11.31
N ASN A 128 -20.64 5.58 -10.44
CA ASN A 128 -20.29 5.79 -9.03
C ASN A 128 -20.15 4.47 -8.25
N ASN A 129 -21.01 3.48 -8.53
CA ASN A 129 -20.96 2.17 -7.89
C ASN A 129 -19.73 1.37 -8.34
N ASN A 130 -19.34 1.51 -9.62
CA ASN A 130 -18.16 0.85 -10.17
C ASN A 130 -16.88 1.40 -9.53
N ASN A 131 -16.73 2.72 -9.43
CA ASN A 131 -15.57 3.35 -8.79
C ASN A 131 -15.44 2.98 -7.30
N GLN A 132 -16.56 2.92 -6.57
CA GLN A 132 -16.53 2.49 -5.18
C GLN A 132 -16.10 1.03 -5.05
N THR A 133 -16.54 0.16 -5.96
CA THR A 133 -16.15 -1.26 -5.98
C THR A 133 -14.65 -1.42 -6.25
N ILE A 134 -14.13 -0.75 -7.27
CA ILE A 134 -12.69 -0.74 -7.62
C ILE A 134 -11.84 -0.28 -6.44
N LYS A 135 -12.23 0.82 -5.78
CA LYS A 135 -11.55 1.31 -4.58
C LYS A 135 -11.56 0.28 -3.47
N ASN A 136 -12.72 -0.30 -3.16
CA ASN A 136 -12.85 -1.29 -2.11
C ASN A 136 -11.99 -2.53 -2.37
N ASP A 137 -11.92 -2.99 -3.62
CA ASP A 137 -11.10 -4.13 -4.00
C ASP A 137 -9.61 -3.78 -3.95
N PHE A 138 -9.22 -2.59 -4.37
CA PHE A 138 -7.85 -2.12 -4.23
C PHE A 138 -7.44 -1.96 -2.75
N ILE A 139 -8.34 -1.47 -1.89
CA ILE A 139 -8.13 -1.43 -0.43
C ILE A 139 -7.90 -2.84 0.11
N LYS A 140 -8.67 -3.84 -0.32
CA LYS A 140 -8.44 -5.25 0.10
C LYS A 140 -7.08 -5.75 -0.35
N ILE A 141 -6.66 -5.45 -1.59
CA ILE A 141 -5.34 -5.79 -2.11
C ILE A 141 -4.26 -5.19 -1.20
N LEU A 142 -4.26 -3.87 -1.01
CA LEU A 142 -3.29 -3.17 -0.16
C LEU A 142 -3.30 -3.69 1.28
N THR A 143 -4.49 -3.95 1.84
CA THR A 143 -4.67 -4.52 3.19
C THR A 143 -4.15 -5.94 3.28
N SER A 144 -4.08 -6.68 2.19
CA SER A 144 -3.61 -8.07 2.18
C SER A 144 -2.09 -8.21 2.06
N LEU A 145 -1.39 -7.17 1.59
CA LEU A 145 0.06 -7.21 1.36
C LEU A 145 0.82 -7.56 2.65
N VAL A 146 1.89 -8.34 2.51
CA VAL A 146 2.76 -8.80 3.60
C VAL A 146 4.22 -8.50 3.31
N ALA A 147 4.68 -8.77 2.09
CA ALA A 147 6.10 -8.70 1.79
C ALA A 147 6.36 -8.54 0.29
N ILE A 148 7.60 -8.22 -0.05
CA ILE A 148 8.15 -8.23 -1.40
C ILE A 148 9.61 -8.73 -1.32
N PRO A 149 10.11 -9.57 -2.26
CA PRO A 149 11.51 -9.96 -2.25
C PRO A 149 12.42 -8.75 -2.26
N ARG A 150 13.56 -8.87 -1.60
CA ARG A 150 14.60 -7.84 -1.66
C ARG A 150 15.28 -7.90 -3.01
N TYR A 151 15.56 -6.74 -3.60
CA TYR A 151 16.24 -6.65 -4.88
C TYR A 151 17.59 -7.39 -4.85
N SER A 152 18.37 -7.18 -3.79
CA SER A 152 19.66 -7.86 -3.54
C SER A 152 19.58 -9.39 -3.50
N TYR A 153 18.41 -9.97 -3.19
CA TYR A 153 18.22 -11.42 -3.18
C TYR A 153 17.90 -11.99 -4.57
N ILE A 154 17.32 -11.18 -5.46
CA ILE A 154 16.78 -11.64 -6.75
C ILE A 154 17.56 -11.14 -7.97
N GLU A 155 18.33 -10.06 -7.85
CA GLU A 155 19.00 -9.39 -8.98
C GLU A 155 19.88 -10.35 -9.80
N ASN A 156 20.62 -11.23 -9.13
CA ASN A 156 21.52 -12.19 -9.76
C ASN A 156 20.94 -13.61 -9.88
N ASN A 157 19.67 -13.81 -9.52
CA ASN A 157 19.03 -15.12 -9.55
C ASN A 157 18.45 -15.41 -10.94
N GLN A 158 19.26 -16.03 -11.81
CA GLN A 158 18.84 -16.35 -13.19
C GLN A 158 17.56 -17.19 -13.29
N GLN A 159 17.28 -18.07 -12.31
CA GLN A 159 16.05 -18.87 -12.33
C GLN A 159 14.83 -18.00 -12.06
N PHE A 160 14.95 -17.04 -11.14
CA PHE A 160 13.92 -16.03 -10.90
C PHE A 160 13.73 -15.19 -12.17
N GLN A 161 14.82 -14.61 -12.71
CA GLN A 161 14.81 -13.75 -13.91
C GLN A 161 14.23 -14.44 -15.16
N ASN A 162 14.35 -15.76 -15.26
CA ASN A 162 13.80 -16.55 -16.37
C ASN A 162 12.42 -17.17 -16.09
N TYR A 163 11.68 -16.66 -15.11
CA TYR A 163 10.33 -17.15 -14.74
C TYR A 163 10.27 -18.62 -14.28
N LYS A 164 11.41 -19.22 -13.92
CA LYS A 164 11.51 -20.64 -13.51
C LYS A 164 11.37 -20.84 -12.00
N LEU A 165 11.56 -19.79 -11.21
CA LEU A 165 11.50 -19.84 -9.75
C LEU A 165 10.37 -18.96 -9.21
N GLN A 166 9.52 -19.54 -8.38
CA GLN A 166 8.58 -18.80 -7.54
C GLN A 166 9.10 -18.77 -6.10
N LEU A 167 9.12 -17.59 -5.49
CA LEU A 167 9.63 -17.42 -4.15
C LEU A 167 8.50 -17.54 -3.13
N ARG A 168 8.64 -18.51 -2.22
CA ARG A 168 7.72 -18.66 -1.08
C ARG A 168 8.17 -17.77 0.08
N PHE A 169 7.20 -17.14 0.73
CA PHE A 169 7.43 -16.44 2.00
C PHE A 169 7.39 -17.44 3.15
N ASP A 170 8.48 -18.17 3.34
CA ASP A 170 8.61 -19.11 4.45
C ASP A 170 8.63 -18.34 5.77
N HIS A 171 7.73 -18.71 6.67
CA HIS A 171 7.53 -17.98 7.92
C HIS A 171 7.11 -18.91 9.06
N ASN A 172 7.36 -18.43 10.28
CA ASN A 172 6.87 -19.03 11.50
C ASN A 172 5.89 -18.08 12.18
N LEU A 173 4.85 -18.64 12.78
CA LEU A 173 3.91 -17.91 13.62
C LEU A 173 4.45 -17.75 15.04
N GLN A 174 4.31 -16.56 15.61
CA GLN A 174 4.54 -16.36 17.04
C GLN A 174 3.48 -17.09 17.87
N ARG A 175 3.86 -17.55 19.08
CA ARG A 175 2.99 -18.30 19.99
C ARG A 175 1.64 -17.61 20.26
N SER A 176 1.65 -16.27 20.32
CA SER A 176 0.49 -15.40 20.57
C SER A 176 -0.62 -15.47 19.51
N ILE A 177 -0.34 -15.98 18.31
CA ILE A 177 -1.32 -16.09 17.22
C ILE A 177 -1.35 -17.48 16.57
N THR A 178 -1.02 -18.51 17.36
CA THR A 178 -1.08 -19.91 16.92
C THR A 178 -2.46 -20.33 16.45
N ASN A 179 -3.51 -19.67 16.93
CA ASN A 179 -4.90 -19.84 16.51
C ASN A 179 -5.17 -19.48 15.03
N TYR A 180 -4.25 -18.79 14.34
CA TYR A 180 -4.33 -18.50 12.90
C TYR A 180 -3.71 -19.58 12.02
N LYS A 181 -3.02 -20.58 12.59
CA LYS A 181 -2.40 -21.67 11.83
C LYS A 181 -3.46 -22.40 11.00
N GLY A 182 -3.21 -22.55 9.70
CA GLY A 182 -4.10 -23.21 8.74
C GLY A 182 -5.28 -22.36 8.25
N LYS A 183 -5.50 -21.17 8.84
CA LYS A 183 -6.62 -20.28 8.49
C LYS A 183 -6.31 -19.31 7.35
N TYR A 184 -5.04 -19.16 7.00
CA TYR A 184 -4.61 -18.34 5.88
C TYR A 184 -3.60 -19.09 5.02
N ASN A 185 -3.49 -18.64 3.78
CA ASN A 185 -2.41 -18.92 2.87
C ASN A 185 -1.70 -17.62 2.48
N LEU A 186 -0.49 -17.74 1.92
CA LEU A 186 0.23 -16.62 1.32
C LEU A 186 0.45 -16.90 -0.16
N THR A 187 0.35 -15.88 -1.00
CA THR A 187 0.77 -15.99 -2.40
C THR A 187 2.27 -16.28 -2.51
N THR A 188 2.68 -16.79 -3.67
CA THR A 188 4.10 -16.86 -4.04
C THR A 188 4.48 -15.62 -4.84
N SER A 189 5.74 -15.23 -4.71
CA SER A 189 6.30 -14.12 -5.45
C SER A 189 6.90 -14.60 -6.77
N THR A 190 6.61 -13.85 -7.84
CA THR A 190 7.07 -14.07 -9.21
C THR A 190 7.56 -12.75 -9.79
N ILE A 191 8.17 -12.75 -10.98
CA ILE A 191 8.56 -11.49 -11.66
C ILE A 191 7.36 -10.57 -11.87
N ASP A 192 6.23 -11.12 -12.34
CA ASP A 192 5.06 -10.32 -12.69
C ASP A 192 4.28 -9.89 -11.45
N ASN A 193 4.21 -10.78 -10.45
CA ASN A 193 3.51 -10.55 -9.19
C ASN A 193 4.49 -10.73 -8.02
N PRO A 194 5.32 -9.71 -7.72
CA PRO A 194 6.38 -9.84 -6.73
C PRO A 194 5.88 -9.73 -5.30
N PHE A 195 4.70 -9.17 -5.07
CA PHE A 195 4.13 -9.02 -3.74
C PHE A 195 3.58 -10.34 -3.19
N ILE A 196 3.83 -10.54 -1.91
CA ILE A 196 3.23 -11.58 -1.09
C ILE A 196 2.00 -11.00 -0.41
N SER A 197 0.86 -11.68 -0.52
CA SER A 197 -0.41 -11.28 0.07
C SER A 197 -1.02 -12.41 0.89
N ILE A 198 -1.75 -12.05 1.95
CA ILE A 198 -2.59 -12.96 2.72
C ILE A 198 -3.84 -13.31 1.92
N ILE A 199 -4.08 -14.61 1.78
CA ILE A 199 -5.33 -15.17 1.27
C ILE A 199 -6.04 -15.83 2.45
N ASN A 200 -7.29 -15.43 2.70
CA ASN A 200 -8.09 -16.10 3.72
C ASN A 200 -8.54 -17.47 3.21
N ASN A 201 -8.29 -18.53 3.99
CA ASN A 201 -8.80 -19.85 3.66
C ASN A 201 -10.27 -19.86 4.09
N LYS A 202 -11.18 -19.56 3.16
CA LYS A 202 -12.60 -19.83 3.40
C LYS A 202 -12.73 -21.33 3.58
N ASN A 203 -12.97 -21.75 4.81
CA ASN A 203 -13.31 -23.14 5.09
C ASN A 203 -14.74 -23.35 4.58
N ASP A 204 -14.90 -23.80 3.33
CA ASP A 204 -16.18 -24.24 2.76
C ASP A 204 -16.70 -25.56 3.38
N LYS A 205 -16.49 -25.76 4.68
CA LYS A 205 -16.96 -26.96 5.40
C LYS A 205 -17.83 -26.56 6.57
N ASN A 206 -19.14 -26.61 6.31
CA ASN A 206 -20.18 -26.93 7.28
C ASN A 206 -20.31 -26.00 8.50
N GLY A 207 -20.68 -24.73 8.26
CA GLY A 207 -21.71 -23.98 9.01
C GLY A 207 -21.73 -23.93 10.55
N LYS A 208 -20.71 -24.38 11.28
CA LYS A 208 -20.73 -24.44 12.76
C LYS A 208 -19.40 -24.24 13.48
N ASP A 209 -18.34 -23.80 12.79
CA ASP A 209 -17.11 -23.39 13.47
C ASP A 209 -17.01 -21.87 13.44
N ASP A 210 -16.80 -21.26 14.61
CA ASP A 210 -16.56 -19.82 14.77
C ASP A 210 -15.56 -19.34 13.72
N GLU A 211 -16.06 -18.65 12.69
CA GLU A 211 -15.25 -18.17 11.58
C GLU A 211 -14.28 -17.12 12.14
N VAL A 212 -13.07 -17.54 12.47
CA VAL A 212 -12.08 -16.65 13.06
C VAL A 212 -11.67 -15.64 11.99
N GLN A 213 -12.27 -14.46 12.08
CA GLN A 213 -11.92 -13.31 11.26
C GLN A 213 -10.43 -13.01 11.44
N ILE A 214 -9.70 -12.99 10.33
CA ILE A 214 -8.27 -12.73 10.33
C ILE A 214 -8.05 -11.22 10.47
N ASP A 215 -7.41 -10.83 11.56
CA ASP A 215 -6.82 -9.51 11.70
C ASP A 215 -5.49 -9.50 10.92
N TYR A 216 -5.51 -8.84 9.76
CA TYR A 216 -4.35 -8.74 8.87
C TYR A 216 -3.15 -8.07 9.54
N GLU A 217 -3.37 -7.04 10.37
CA GLU A 217 -2.29 -6.34 11.05
C GLU A 217 -1.67 -7.24 12.12
N LYS A 218 -2.51 -7.84 12.97
CA LYS A 218 -2.05 -8.77 14.01
C LYS A 218 -1.31 -9.96 13.40
N LEU A 219 -1.82 -10.53 12.32
CA LEU A 219 -1.15 -11.61 11.59
C LEU A 219 0.20 -11.14 11.08
N ARG A 220 0.25 -10.06 10.27
CA ARG A 220 1.49 -9.51 9.71
C ARG A 220 2.55 -9.31 10.77
N VAL A 221 2.28 -8.57 11.83
CA VAL A 221 3.27 -8.22 12.86
C VAL A 221 3.91 -9.47 13.46
N ASN A 222 3.14 -10.55 13.61
CA ASN A 222 3.58 -11.79 14.25
C ASN A 222 4.12 -12.86 13.28
N LEU A 223 4.19 -12.58 11.96
CA LEU A 223 4.91 -13.40 10.99
C LEU A 223 6.42 -13.18 11.12
N ARG A 224 7.15 -14.22 11.52
CA ARG A 224 8.62 -14.24 11.55
C ARG A 224 9.15 -14.86 10.27
N HIS A 225 10.09 -14.20 9.61
CA HIS A 225 10.60 -14.63 8.30
C HIS A 225 12.10 -14.33 8.17
N ASN A 226 12.70 -14.77 7.06
CA ASN A 226 14.09 -14.45 6.74
C ASN A 226 14.20 -13.05 6.08
N PHE A 227 14.69 -12.07 6.85
CA PHE A 227 14.90 -10.68 6.43
C PHE A 227 16.00 -10.49 5.37
N GLN A 228 16.80 -11.51 5.06
CA GLN A 228 17.73 -11.47 3.93
C GLN A 228 16.99 -11.60 2.59
N LYS A 229 15.81 -12.26 2.59
CA LYS A 229 15.09 -12.59 1.35
C LYS A 229 13.99 -11.59 1.01
N PHE A 230 13.33 -11.02 2.01
CA PHE A 230 12.14 -10.18 1.81
C PHE A 230 12.21 -8.89 2.62
N HIS A 231 11.64 -7.82 2.06
CA HIS A 231 11.10 -6.71 2.84
C HIS A 231 9.71 -7.12 3.29
N LYS A 232 9.48 -7.10 4.60
CA LYS A 232 8.16 -7.29 5.19
C LYS A 232 7.51 -5.94 5.46
N PHE A 233 6.23 -5.87 5.19
CA PHE A 233 5.36 -4.76 5.52
C PHE A 233 4.78 -5.04 6.90
N ASP A 234 5.24 -4.31 7.91
CA ASP A 234 4.84 -4.59 9.30
C ASP A 234 3.57 -3.84 9.69
N LYS A 235 3.45 -2.59 9.22
CA LYS A 235 2.36 -1.69 9.55
C LYS A 235 1.86 -1.10 8.26
N ILE A 236 0.57 -1.22 7.99
CA ILE A 236 -0.07 -0.68 6.80
C ILE A 236 -1.19 0.25 7.27
N GLU A 237 -1.17 1.49 6.80
CA GLU A 237 -2.23 2.46 6.98
C GLU A 237 -2.83 2.80 5.61
N ILE A 238 -4.15 2.70 5.51
CA ILE A 238 -4.90 3.10 4.32
C ILE A 238 -5.71 4.35 4.64
N ILE A 239 -5.58 5.35 3.78
CA ILE A 239 -6.18 6.68 3.98
C ILE A 239 -7.09 6.96 2.80
N THR A 240 -8.39 7.02 3.06
CA THR A 240 -9.41 7.36 2.06
C THR A 240 -10.01 8.75 2.29
N ASN A 241 -9.69 9.40 3.42
CA ASN A 241 -10.17 10.73 3.75
C ASN A 241 -9.34 11.80 3.01
N PRO A 242 -9.94 12.61 2.12
CA PRO A 242 -9.24 13.65 1.35
C PRO A 242 -8.42 14.63 2.20
N ASN A 243 -8.94 15.05 3.34
CA ASN A 243 -8.25 16.03 4.19
C ASN A 243 -6.99 15.43 4.83
N ARG A 244 -7.05 14.15 5.22
CA ARG A 244 -5.88 13.43 5.75
C ARG A 244 -4.83 13.21 4.66
N LEU A 245 -5.25 12.91 3.43
CA LEU A 245 -4.34 12.76 2.29
C LEU A 245 -3.56 14.05 2.00
N ILE A 246 -4.26 15.18 1.96
CA ILE A 246 -3.63 16.48 1.73
C ILE A 246 -2.63 16.82 2.83
N ASN A 247 -2.95 16.52 4.08
CA ASN A 247 -2.02 16.80 5.18
C ASN A 247 -0.78 15.90 5.16
N LYS A 248 -0.85 14.69 4.59
CA LYS A 248 0.32 13.82 4.39
C LYS A 248 1.19 14.21 3.19
N LEU A 249 0.67 15.04 2.28
CA LEU A 249 1.41 15.56 1.13
C LEU A 249 2.19 16.85 1.43
N LYS A 250 1.97 17.45 2.60
CA LYS A 250 2.69 18.65 3.07
C LYS A 250 3.96 18.24 3.80
#